data_AF-A0A954FY33-F1
#
_entry.id   AF-A0A954FY33-F1
#
_cell.length_a   1.000
_cell.length_b   1.000
_cell.length_c   1.000
_cell.angle_alpha   90.00
_cell.angle_beta   90.00
_cell.angle_gamma   90.00
#
_symmetry.space_group_name_H-M   'P 1'
#
loop_
_entity.id
_entity.type
_entity.pdbx_description
1 polymer ?
#
loop_
_entity_poly.entity_id
_entity_poly.type
_entity_poly.pdbx_seq_one_letter_code
_entity_poly.pdbx_strand_id
1 'polypeptide(L)'
;MRLFAFCVLSFVLSLSTVSLPATFAEENATEYALRYKFTPNEFVHYNVDSQNTIVVELNQAKETTVNTANTLKHYRVIWVDEQGNGTLETMIDHVKMSAKFANQVPATFDSKDPKQKDLKQYEKIRATIGKPTRIVYSPLGKVVSKDEKPEAQNQGFLIPLPENKVKIGESWKEEYD
;
A
#
# COMPACT_ATOMS: atom_id res chain seq x y z
N MET A 1 34.18 -34.42 77.93
CA MET A 1 35.08 -33.70 77.00
C MET A 1 34.49 -33.86 75.60
N ARG A 2 34.18 -32.74 74.93
CA ARG A 2 33.37 -32.67 73.70
C ARG A 2 34.11 -33.28 72.51
N LEU A 3 33.41 -33.99 71.62
CA LEU A 3 33.80 -34.07 70.21
C LEU A 3 32.51 -34.16 69.37
N PHE A 4 32.21 -33.05 68.68
CA PHE A 4 31.10 -32.91 67.73
C PHE A 4 31.54 -33.48 66.37
N ALA A 5 30.73 -34.34 65.77
CA ALA A 5 30.82 -34.70 64.36
C ALA A 5 29.68 -34.02 63.62
N PHE A 6 30.00 -32.96 62.86
CA PHE A 6 29.07 -32.28 61.96
C PHE A 6 29.03 -33.05 60.63
N CYS A 7 27.89 -33.65 60.30
CA CYS A 7 27.61 -34.21 58.99
C CYS A 7 27.00 -33.10 58.12
N VAL A 8 27.76 -32.59 57.15
CA VAL A 8 27.28 -31.59 56.18
C VAL A 8 26.58 -32.33 55.05
N LEU A 9 25.25 -32.27 55.02
CA LEU A 9 24.43 -32.81 53.93
C LEU A 9 24.26 -31.71 52.87
N SER A 10 25.08 -31.75 51.81
CA SER A 10 24.96 -30.84 50.66
C SER A 10 23.74 -31.19 49.81
N PHE A 11 22.72 -30.33 49.85
CA PHE A 11 21.52 -30.45 49.01
C PHE A 11 21.76 -29.70 47.70
N VAL A 12 21.98 -30.44 46.61
CA VAL A 12 22.15 -29.87 45.26
C VAL A 12 20.76 -29.57 44.69
N LEU A 13 20.36 -28.30 44.68
CA LEU A 13 19.11 -27.85 44.06
C LEU A 13 19.32 -27.70 42.54
N SER A 14 18.91 -28.70 41.77
CA SER A 14 18.84 -28.64 40.31
C SER A 14 17.69 -27.70 39.88
N LEU A 15 18.00 -26.48 39.41
CA LEU A 15 17.02 -25.62 38.76
C LEU A 15 16.72 -26.16 37.36
N SER A 16 15.64 -26.92 37.24
CA SER A 16 15.07 -27.29 35.95
C SER A 16 14.37 -26.07 35.36
N THR A 17 14.95 -25.48 34.31
CA THR A 17 14.28 -24.45 33.50
C THR A 17 13.12 -25.09 32.74
N VAL A 18 11.89 -24.92 33.25
CA VAL A 18 10.68 -25.29 32.53
C VAL A 18 10.50 -24.30 31.38
N SER A 19 10.79 -24.74 30.15
CA SER A 19 10.41 -24.01 28.95
C SER A 19 8.89 -24.12 28.81
N LEU A 20 8.19 -23.03 29.13
CA LEU A 20 6.77 -22.90 28.83
C LEU A 20 6.60 -22.86 27.30
N PRO A 21 5.85 -23.78 26.68
CA PRO A 21 5.44 -23.58 25.30
C PRO A 21 4.62 -22.29 25.26
N ALA A 22 5.04 -21.34 24.44
CA ALA A 22 4.22 -20.20 24.06
C ALA A 22 3.06 -20.73 23.21
N THR A 23 2.03 -21.24 23.89
CA THR A 23 0.72 -21.43 23.29
C THR A 23 0.21 -20.03 22.99
N PHE A 24 0.35 -19.58 21.74
CA PHE A 24 -0.53 -18.55 21.21
C PHE A 24 -1.93 -19.13 21.35
N ALA A 25 -2.62 -18.76 22.43
CA ALA A 25 -4.04 -18.99 22.52
C ALA A 25 -4.65 -18.38 21.26
N GLU A 26 -5.38 -19.18 20.49
CA GLU A 26 -6.42 -18.66 19.60
C GLU A 26 -7.47 -18.00 20.48
N GLU A 27 -7.12 -16.82 21.01
CA GLU A 27 -8.07 -15.85 21.47
C GLU A 27 -8.99 -15.59 20.27
N ASN A 28 -10.31 -15.54 20.50
CA ASN A 28 -11.29 -15.12 19.52
C ASN A 28 -10.86 -13.73 19.00
N ALA A 29 -10.05 -13.72 17.95
CA ALA A 29 -9.30 -12.55 17.57
C ALA A 29 -10.30 -11.49 17.16
N THR A 30 -10.33 -10.38 17.92
CA THR A 30 -11.28 -9.30 17.69
C THR A 30 -11.17 -8.83 16.24
N GLU A 31 -12.31 -8.77 15.55
CA GLU A 31 -12.38 -8.36 14.15
C GLU A 31 -12.78 -6.89 14.02
N TYR A 32 -12.18 -6.20 13.06
CA TYR A 32 -12.37 -4.77 12.84
C TYR A 32 -12.86 -4.48 11.43
N ALA A 33 -13.83 -3.57 11.32
CA ALA A 33 -14.21 -2.99 10.04
C ALA A 33 -13.28 -1.81 9.71
N LEU A 34 -12.61 -1.88 8.55
CA LEU A 34 -11.73 -0.80 8.08
C LEU A 34 -12.50 0.17 7.19
N ARG A 35 -12.53 1.45 7.54
CA ARG A 35 -13.17 2.51 6.75
C ARG A 35 -12.31 3.77 6.77
N TYR A 36 -12.23 4.45 5.63
CA TYR A 36 -11.72 5.81 5.57
C TYR A 36 -12.67 6.74 6.34
N LYS A 37 -12.10 7.62 7.15
CA LYS A 37 -12.81 8.69 7.83
C LYS A 37 -12.36 10.02 7.24
N PHE A 38 -13.09 10.51 6.25
CA PHE A 38 -12.77 11.78 5.60
C PHE A 38 -13.12 12.96 6.50
N THR A 39 -12.24 13.96 6.56
CA THR A 39 -12.48 15.22 7.28
C THR A 39 -12.41 16.39 6.30
N PRO A 40 -13.45 17.25 6.19
CA PRO A 40 -13.40 18.39 5.27
C PRO A 40 -12.18 19.29 5.48
N ASN A 41 -11.59 19.75 4.38
CA ASN A 41 -10.34 20.53 4.30
C ASN A 41 -9.06 19.81 4.75
N GLU A 42 -9.12 18.50 5.02
CA GLU A 42 -7.92 17.70 5.25
C GLU A 42 -7.11 17.56 3.95
N PHE A 43 -5.79 17.64 4.08
CA PHE A 43 -4.84 17.37 3.01
C PHE A 43 -4.01 16.15 3.35
N VAL A 44 -3.87 15.26 2.38
CA VAL A 44 -2.98 14.10 2.49
C VAL A 44 -1.97 14.15 1.36
N HIS A 45 -0.69 14.09 1.72
CA HIS A 45 0.45 14.04 0.79
C HIS A 45 1.20 12.74 1.01
N TYR A 46 1.51 12.03 -0.07
CA TYR A 46 2.12 10.72 0.03
C TYR A 46 2.89 10.37 -1.25
N ASN A 47 3.85 9.48 -1.08
CA ASN A 47 4.64 8.92 -2.15
C ASN A 47 4.19 7.48 -2.44
N VAL A 48 4.08 7.14 -3.71
CA VAL A 48 3.79 5.78 -4.17
C VAL A 48 4.97 5.28 -4.98
N ASP A 49 5.63 4.24 -4.47
CA ASP A 49 6.61 3.46 -5.19
C ASP A 49 5.93 2.21 -5.76
N SER A 50 6.06 1.99 -7.06
CA SER A 50 5.55 0.80 -7.74
C SER A 50 6.62 0.17 -8.62
N GLN A 51 6.59 -1.16 -8.68
CA GLN A 51 7.41 -1.96 -9.56
C GLN A 51 6.56 -3.07 -10.15
N ASN A 52 6.49 -3.10 -11.48
CA ASN A 52 5.76 -4.10 -12.24
C ASN A 52 6.73 -4.85 -13.15
N THR A 53 6.74 -6.17 -13.07
CA THR A 53 7.48 -7.05 -13.97
C THR A 53 6.50 -7.78 -14.86
N ILE A 54 6.61 -7.56 -16.18
CA ILE A 54 5.79 -8.22 -17.19
C ILE A 54 6.69 -9.20 -17.92
N VAL A 55 6.28 -10.47 -17.97
CA VAL A 55 6.95 -11.52 -18.73
C VAL A 55 6.01 -11.98 -19.83
N VAL A 56 6.42 -11.78 -21.07
CA VAL A 56 5.70 -12.27 -22.26
C VAL A 56 6.48 -13.44 -22.83
N GLU A 57 5.81 -14.56 -23.06
CA GLU A 57 6.38 -15.73 -23.70
C GLU A 57 5.58 -16.07 -24.97
N LEU A 58 6.27 -16.13 -26.11
CA LEU A 58 5.68 -16.50 -27.40
C LEU A 58 6.66 -17.39 -28.17
N ASN A 59 6.23 -18.59 -28.58
CA ASN A 59 7.05 -19.52 -29.36
C ASN A 59 8.46 -19.75 -28.75
N GLN A 60 8.55 -19.99 -27.44
CA GLN A 60 9.80 -20.16 -26.67
C GLN A 60 10.69 -18.90 -26.55
N ALA A 61 10.32 -17.78 -27.20
CA ALA A 61 10.95 -16.49 -26.96
C ALA A 61 10.34 -15.86 -25.71
N LYS A 62 11.20 -15.40 -24.79
CA LYS A 62 10.82 -14.76 -23.53
C LYS A 62 11.29 -13.31 -23.52
N GLU A 63 10.36 -12.39 -23.31
CA GLU A 63 10.66 -10.98 -23.10
C GLU A 63 10.22 -10.55 -21.71
N THR A 64 11.15 -9.95 -20.96
CA THR A 64 10.88 -9.40 -19.64
C THR A 64 10.92 -7.88 -19.73
N THR A 65 9.87 -7.22 -19.28
CA THR A 65 9.81 -5.77 -19.10
C THR A 65 9.70 -5.46 -17.61
N VAL A 66 10.57 -4.58 -17.11
CA VAL A 66 10.50 -4.06 -15.74
C VAL A 66 10.15 -2.59 -15.79
N ASN A 67 9.04 -2.23 -15.16
CA ASN A 67 8.58 -0.86 -15.02
C ASN A 67 8.68 -0.44 -13.56
N THR A 68 9.26 0.72 -13.29
CA THR A 68 9.24 1.32 -11.96
C THR A 68 8.66 2.72 -12.03
N ALA A 69 7.93 3.12 -11.00
CA ALA A 69 7.45 4.49 -10.85
C ALA A 69 7.52 4.92 -9.39
N ASN A 70 7.92 6.17 -9.19
CA ASN A 70 7.82 6.94 -7.97
C ASN A 70 6.89 8.11 -8.27
N THR A 71 5.76 8.18 -7.58
CA THR A 71 4.73 9.20 -7.82
C THR A 71 4.41 9.92 -6.53
N LEU A 72 4.65 11.23 -6.52
CA LEU A 72 4.16 12.11 -5.46
C LEU A 72 2.74 12.53 -5.81
N LYS A 73 1.83 12.29 -4.86
CA LYS A 73 0.41 12.63 -4.99
C LYS A 73 -0.03 13.40 -3.76
N HIS A 74 -1.07 14.19 -3.96
CA HIS A 74 -1.87 14.68 -2.86
C HIS A 74 -3.35 14.72 -3.20
N TYR A 75 -4.18 14.76 -2.16
CA TYR A 75 -5.57 15.13 -2.31
C TYR A 75 -6.02 16.03 -1.17
N ARG A 76 -7.06 16.80 -1.45
CA ARG A 76 -7.81 17.57 -0.47
C ARG A 76 -9.23 17.03 -0.37
N VAL A 77 -9.72 16.83 0.85
CA VAL A 77 -11.13 16.51 1.09
C VAL A 77 -11.95 17.80 0.95
N ILE A 78 -12.76 17.88 -0.10
CA ILE A 78 -13.60 19.06 -0.39
C ILE A 78 -14.87 19.02 0.44
N TRP A 79 -15.49 17.85 0.51
CA TRP A 79 -16.79 17.66 1.14
C TRP A 79 -16.98 16.20 1.54
N VAL A 80 -17.81 15.96 2.55
CA VAL A 80 -18.21 14.62 3.01
C VAL A 80 -19.72 14.60 3.10
N ASP A 81 -20.34 13.61 2.46
CA ASP A 81 -21.80 13.45 2.46
C ASP A 81 -22.33 12.75 3.71
N GLU A 82 -23.66 12.64 3.81
CA GLU A 82 -24.35 11.98 4.92
C GLU A 82 -24.04 10.47 5.02
N GLN A 83 -23.60 9.84 3.93
CA GLN A 83 -23.19 8.44 3.88
C GLN A 83 -21.69 8.27 4.22
N GLY A 84 -20.97 9.37 4.44
CA GLY A 84 -19.54 9.37 4.68
C GLY A 84 -18.69 9.29 3.42
N ASN A 85 -19.26 9.41 2.21
CA ASN A 85 -18.47 9.47 0.99
C ASN A 85 -17.73 10.81 0.92
N GLY A 86 -16.43 10.77 0.62
CA GLY A 86 -15.59 11.94 0.46
C GLY A 86 -15.53 12.38 -1.00
N THR A 87 -15.78 13.67 -1.27
CA THR A 87 -15.38 14.30 -2.53
C THR A 87 -13.95 14.79 -2.39
N LEU A 88 -13.03 14.13 -3.10
CA LEU A 88 -11.60 14.43 -3.08
C LEU A 88 -11.22 15.22 -4.33
N GLU A 89 -10.47 16.30 -4.14
CA GLU A 89 -9.72 16.96 -5.21
C GLU A 89 -8.33 16.34 -5.25
N THR A 90 -8.10 15.48 -6.25
CA THR A 90 -6.89 14.67 -6.40
C THR A 90 -5.90 15.34 -7.33
N MET A 91 -4.60 15.24 -7.03
CA MET A 91 -3.53 15.81 -7.86
C MET A 91 -2.29 14.91 -7.86
N ILE A 92 -1.68 14.80 -9.04
CA ILE A 92 -0.34 14.22 -9.22
C ILE A 92 0.66 15.38 -9.27
N ASP A 93 1.61 15.39 -8.34
CA ASP A 93 2.60 16.46 -8.22
C ASP A 93 3.85 16.20 -9.03
N HIS A 94 4.30 14.95 -9.03
CA HIS A 94 5.56 14.54 -9.62
C HIS A 94 5.50 13.07 -9.99
N VAL A 95 6.00 12.76 -11.18
CA VAL A 95 6.22 11.38 -11.64
C VAL A 95 7.67 11.22 -12.01
N LYS A 96 8.31 10.20 -11.46
CA LYS A 96 9.59 9.67 -11.92
C LYS A 96 9.42 8.19 -12.25
N MET A 97 9.75 7.78 -13.46
CA MET A 97 9.53 6.40 -13.90
C MET A 97 10.65 5.88 -14.80
N SER A 98 10.77 4.55 -14.86
CA SER A 98 11.64 3.89 -15.82
C SER A 98 10.96 2.66 -16.41
N ALA A 99 11.24 2.39 -17.68
CA ALA A 99 10.83 1.19 -18.39
C ALA A 99 12.07 0.53 -18.99
N LYS A 100 12.34 -0.72 -18.57
CA LYS A 100 13.47 -1.52 -19.05
C LYS A 100 12.95 -2.73 -19.81
N PHE A 101 13.27 -2.80 -21.10
CA PHE A 101 12.98 -3.93 -21.96
C PHE A 101 14.19 -4.85 -22.04
N ALA A 102 14.04 -6.09 -21.57
CA ALA A 102 15.11 -7.09 -21.50
C ALA A 102 16.44 -6.50 -20.96
N ASN A 103 17.51 -6.54 -21.76
CA ASN A 103 18.84 -6.05 -21.39
C ASN A 103 19.15 -4.64 -21.92
N GLN A 104 18.16 -3.92 -22.44
CA GLN A 104 18.36 -2.57 -22.95
C GLN A 104 18.57 -1.55 -21.83
N VAL A 105 19.12 -0.38 -22.19
CA VAL A 105 19.18 0.78 -21.31
C VAL A 105 17.74 1.23 -21.00
N PRO A 106 17.37 1.43 -19.72
CA PRO A 106 16.03 1.86 -19.38
C PRO A 106 15.69 3.22 -20.00
N ALA A 107 14.51 3.31 -20.61
CA ALA A 107 13.91 4.60 -20.89
C ALA A 107 13.47 5.22 -19.56
N THR A 108 13.83 6.47 -19.30
CA THR A 108 13.51 7.15 -18.04
C THR A 108 12.74 8.43 -18.30
N PHE A 109 11.87 8.76 -17.34
CA PHE A 109 11.14 10.01 -17.32
C PHE A 109 11.16 10.60 -15.91
N ASP A 110 11.45 11.88 -15.80
CA ASP A 110 11.28 12.68 -14.59
C ASP A 110 10.52 13.96 -14.96
N SER A 111 9.32 14.15 -14.41
CA SER A 111 8.48 15.29 -14.75
C SER A 111 9.03 16.63 -14.26
N LYS A 112 10.06 16.63 -13.41
CA LYS A 112 10.79 17.82 -12.98
C LYS A 112 12.04 18.12 -13.82
N ASP A 113 12.47 17.21 -14.70
CA ASP A 113 13.61 17.47 -15.60
C ASP A 113 13.16 18.36 -16.78
N PRO A 114 13.64 19.62 -16.88
CA PRO A 114 13.25 20.52 -17.95
C PRO A 114 13.66 20.02 -19.34
N LYS A 115 14.70 19.17 -19.44
CA LYS A 115 15.14 18.58 -20.71
C LYS A 115 14.17 17.53 -21.24
N GLN A 116 13.31 16.99 -20.39
CA GLN A 116 12.35 15.94 -20.72
C GLN A 116 10.92 16.47 -20.91
N LYS A 117 10.72 17.78 -20.72
CA LYS A 117 9.43 18.45 -20.77
C LYS A 117 8.70 18.26 -22.11
N ASP A 118 9.43 18.25 -23.22
CA ASP A 118 8.83 18.23 -24.57
C ASP A 118 8.91 16.86 -25.27
N LEU A 119 9.34 15.81 -24.56
CA LEU A 119 9.43 14.45 -25.11
C LEU A 119 8.04 13.89 -25.45
N LYS A 120 7.71 13.75 -26.73
CA LYS A 120 6.36 13.37 -27.19
C LYS A 120 5.83 12.09 -26.56
N GLN A 121 6.67 11.09 -26.31
CA GLN A 121 6.23 9.81 -25.74
C GLN A 121 5.62 9.94 -24.32
N TYR A 122 5.89 11.02 -23.59
CA TYR A 122 5.34 11.25 -22.24
C TYR A 122 4.23 12.31 -22.20
N GLU A 123 3.70 12.74 -23.36
CA GLU A 123 2.67 13.78 -23.45
C GLU A 123 1.41 13.44 -22.64
N LYS A 124 0.92 12.20 -22.76
CA LYS A 124 -0.26 11.74 -22.03
C LYS A 124 -0.06 11.79 -20.50
N ILE A 125 1.11 11.39 -20.02
CA ILE A 125 1.44 11.41 -18.59
C ILE A 125 1.56 12.85 -18.11
N ARG A 126 2.27 13.72 -18.84
CA ARG A 126 2.36 15.15 -18.49
C ARG A 126 0.99 15.83 -18.47
N ALA A 127 0.07 15.41 -19.33
CA ALA A 127 -1.26 15.98 -19.37
C ALA A 127 -2.07 15.73 -18.08
N THR A 128 -1.64 14.84 -17.17
CA THR A 128 -2.29 14.59 -15.87
C THR A 128 -1.61 15.30 -14.69
N ILE A 129 -0.33 15.67 -14.82
CA ILE A 129 0.46 16.25 -13.73
C ILE A 129 0.03 17.70 -13.47
N GLY A 130 -0.15 18.05 -12.19
CA GLY A 130 -0.58 19.37 -11.74
C GLY A 130 -2.02 19.73 -12.13
N LYS A 131 -2.81 18.79 -12.65
CA LYS A 131 -4.22 19.02 -13.01
C LYS A 131 -5.14 18.37 -11.98
N PRO A 132 -5.90 19.16 -11.20
CA PRO A 132 -6.79 18.60 -10.20
C PRO A 132 -7.98 17.90 -10.85
N THR A 133 -8.38 16.76 -10.31
CA THR A 133 -9.63 16.06 -10.67
C THR A 133 -10.49 15.89 -9.43
N ARG A 134 -11.83 15.94 -9.58
CA ARG A 134 -12.75 15.66 -8.47
C ARG A 134 -13.32 14.26 -8.60
N ILE A 135 -13.14 13.46 -7.55
CA ILE A 135 -13.59 12.07 -7.50
C ILE A 135 -14.30 11.86 -6.16
N VAL A 136 -15.44 11.17 -6.21
CA VAL A 136 -16.16 10.77 -5.00
C VAL A 136 -15.71 9.37 -4.62
N TYR A 137 -15.26 9.21 -3.38
CA TYR A 137 -14.83 7.94 -2.81
C TYR A 137 -15.74 7.52 -1.67
N SER A 138 -16.10 6.25 -1.62
CA SER A 138 -16.82 5.68 -0.49
C SER A 138 -15.90 5.51 0.73
N PRO A 139 -16.45 5.27 1.94
CA PRO A 139 -15.67 4.88 3.10
C PRO A 139 -14.81 3.62 2.89
N LEU A 140 -15.06 2.83 1.85
CA LEU A 140 -14.22 1.68 1.47
C LEU A 140 -13.07 2.06 0.53
N GLY A 141 -12.92 3.34 0.17
CA GLY A 141 -11.91 3.78 -0.80
C GLY A 141 -12.23 3.41 -2.25
N LYS A 142 -13.46 2.99 -2.55
CA LYS A 142 -13.93 2.70 -3.90
C LYS A 142 -14.49 3.97 -4.55
N VAL A 143 -14.28 4.15 -5.85
CA VAL A 143 -14.86 5.28 -6.59
C VAL A 143 -16.37 5.09 -6.68
N VAL A 144 -17.13 6.13 -6.32
CA VAL A 144 -18.58 6.19 -6.48
C VAL A 144 -18.84 6.86 -7.83
N SER A 145 -19.17 6.07 -8.86
CA SER A 145 -19.54 6.63 -10.17
C SER A 145 -20.96 7.21 -10.12
N LYS A 146 -21.15 8.41 -10.69
CA LYS A 146 -22.48 9.00 -10.92
C LYS A 146 -23.03 8.70 -12.32
N ASP A 147 -22.18 8.30 -13.27
CA ASP A 147 -22.55 8.04 -14.66
C ASP A 147 -22.17 6.60 -15.07
N GLU A 148 -22.94 5.99 -15.98
CA GLU A 148 -22.64 4.68 -16.62
C GLU A 148 -21.38 4.70 -17.51
N LYS A 149 -20.50 5.70 -17.36
CA LYS A 149 -19.23 5.75 -18.08
C LYS A 149 -18.17 5.01 -17.26
N PRO A 150 -17.60 3.92 -17.76
CA PRO A 150 -16.63 3.06 -17.04
C PRO A 150 -15.27 3.73 -16.78
N GLU A 151 -15.13 5.04 -17.05
CA GLU A 151 -13.87 5.78 -17.00
C GLU A 151 -13.58 6.41 -15.64
N ALA A 152 -14.51 6.38 -14.68
CA ALA A 152 -14.23 6.70 -13.29
C ALA A 152 -13.46 5.53 -12.61
N GLN A 153 -12.41 5.04 -13.27
CA GLN A 153 -11.52 4.04 -12.71
C GLN A 153 -10.79 4.64 -11.51
N ASN A 154 -10.56 3.84 -10.48
CA ASN A 154 -9.75 4.25 -9.35
C ASN A 154 -8.39 4.73 -9.86
N GLN A 155 -8.13 6.04 -9.78
CA GLN A 155 -6.84 6.65 -10.19
C GLN A 155 -5.67 6.24 -9.26
N GLY A 156 -5.85 5.20 -8.45
CA GLY A 156 -4.91 4.71 -7.46
C GLY A 156 -4.58 5.77 -6.41
N PHE A 157 -5.58 6.56 -6.00
CA PHE A 157 -5.41 7.53 -4.90
C PHE A 157 -5.67 6.90 -3.55
N LEU A 158 -6.70 6.07 -3.43
CA LEU A 158 -7.03 5.32 -2.22
C LEU A 158 -6.84 3.83 -2.45
N ILE A 159 -6.45 3.12 -1.38
CA ILE A 159 -6.37 1.66 -1.35
C ILE A 159 -7.75 1.14 -0.97
N PRO A 160 -8.39 0.30 -1.80
CA PRO A 160 -9.67 -0.27 -1.45
C PRO A 160 -9.58 -1.14 -0.19
N LEU A 161 -10.45 -0.84 0.76
CA LEU A 161 -10.56 -1.53 2.04
C LEU A 161 -11.55 -2.69 1.93
N PRO A 162 -11.39 -3.75 2.75
CA PRO A 162 -12.26 -4.92 2.70
C PRO A 162 -13.66 -4.56 3.23
N GLU A 163 -14.67 -5.12 2.58
CA GLU A 163 -16.06 -5.00 3.03
C GLU A 163 -16.27 -5.74 4.36
N ASN A 164 -15.72 -6.95 4.41
CA ASN A 164 -15.72 -7.82 5.57
C ASN A 164 -14.74 -7.32 6.64
N LYS A 165 -15.02 -7.67 7.89
CA LYS A 165 -14.11 -7.38 9.00
C LYS A 165 -12.84 -8.21 8.87
N VAL A 166 -11.75 -7.68 9.40
CA VAL A 166 -10.44 -8.32 9.39
C VAL A 166 -9.84 -8.37 10.79
N LYS A 167 -9.03 -9.39 11.04
CA LYS A 167 -8.23 -9.53 12.26
C LYS A 167 -6.91 -8.77 12.15
N ILE A 168 -6.28 -8.47 13.28
CA ILE A 168 -4.94 -7.90 13.29
C ILE A 168 -3.97 -8.87 12.62
N GLY A 169 -3.22 -8.39 11.62
CA GLY A 169 -2.28 -9.19 10.83
C GLY A 169 -2.92 -9.91 9.63
N GLU A 170 -4.25 -9.86 9.48
CA GLU A 170 -4.92 -10.40 8.31
C GLU A 170 -4.65 -9.53 7.06
N SER A 171 -4.60 -10.18 5.90
CA SER A 171 -4.44 -9.53 4.61
C SER A 171 -5.65 -9.81 3.74
N TRP A 172 -6.05 -8.84 2.93
CA TRP A 172 -7.09 -9.01 1.91
C TRP A 172 -6.51 -8.86 0.52
N LYS A 173 -7.25 -9.35 -0.48
CA LYS A 173 -6.95 -9.19 -1.89
C LYS A 173 -8.05 -8.37 -2.54
N GLU A 174 -7.65 -7.55 -3.49
CA GLU A 174 -8.55 -6.90 -4.43
C GLU A 174 -8.51 -7.71 -5.72
N GLU A 175 -9.68 -8.07 -6.26
CA GLU A 175 -9.76 -8.61 -7.60
C GLU A 175 -9.69 -7.46 -8.60
N TYR A 176 -8.75 -7.54 -9.54
CA TYR A 176 -8.66 -6.64 -10.67
C TYR A 176 -9.48 -7.27 -11.81
N ASP A 177 -10.62 -6.67 -12.14
CA ASP A 177 -11.41 -6.99 -13.34
C ASP A 177 -10.72 -6.50 -14.63
#